data_AF-A0A2Z6N5Q3-F1
#
_entry.id   AF-A0A2Z6N5Q3-F1
#
_cell.length_a   1.000
_cell.length_b   1.000
_cell.length_c   1.000
_cell.angle_alpha   90.00
_cell.angle_beta   90.00
_cell.angle_gamma   90.00
#
_symmetry.space_group_name_H-M   'P 1'
#
loop_
_entity.id
_entity.type
_entity.pdbx_description
1 polymer ?
#
loop_
_entity_poly.entity_id
_entity_poly.type
_entity_poly.pdbx_seq_one_letter_code
_entity_poly.pdbx_strand_id
1 'polypeptide(L)'
;GFQKCGDRSCLSDISSDDLRKTAMDYHIKGAMLSYFLSARQELEVIEAKNKMKVVDEHLGSLEKEYAATKTKHEEDIKGLKVSHDEEVKKAVEVKENEWAKERKVHVGEVKALREEVKTQLEQLASEIKETDNAVSQRDELIKERDALTSKVNGLQVDLGYQYDEGFQFALEQLKITLSEIDAAKLGELDALNKIVDGKIVPFTLPGAT
;
A
#
# COMPACT_ATOMS: atom_id res chain seq x y z
N GLY A 1 -67.55 66.79 52.04
CA GLY A 1 -66.63 67.76 52.65
C GLY A 1 -66.81 67.73 54.15
N PHE A 2 -65.74 67.55 54.92
CA PHE A 2 -65.77 67.83 56.36
C PHE A 2 -65.60 69.33 56.56
N GLN A 3 -66.63 70.00 57.06
CA GLN A 3 -66.45 71.34 57.61
C GLN A 3 -65.83 71.16 58.99
N LYS A 4 -64.53 71.47 59.12
CA LYS A 4 -63.85 71.56 60.42
C LYS A 4 -64.59 72.61 61.27
N CYS A 5 -65.32 72.21 62.31
CA CYS A 5 -65.67 73.15 63.38
C CYS A 5 -64.41 73.39 64.21
N GLY A 6 -63.61 74.35 63.76
CA GLY A 6 -62.42 74.82 64.47
C GLY A 6 -62.73 75.84 65.57
N ASP A 7 -63.99 76.25 65.73
CA ASP A 7 -64.39 77.33 66.61
C ASP A 7 -65.33 76.82 67.71
N ARG A 8 -64.97 77.03 68.99
CA ARG A 8 -65.64 76.38 70.13
C ARG A 8 -67.06 76.91 70.38
N SER A 9 -67.39 78.07 69.80
CA SER A 9 -68.70 78.73 69.88
C SER A 9 -69.77 78.11 68.98
N CYS A 10 -69.40 77.26 67.98
CA CYS A 10 -70.39 76.60 67.11
C CYS A 10 -71.14 75.45 67.80
N LEU A 11 -70.64 74.97 68.94
CA LEU A 11 -71.17 73.82 69.66
C LEU A 11 -72.30 74.18 70.63
N SER A 12 -72.43 75.44 71.02
CA SER A 12 -73.52 75.92 71.89
C SER A 12 -74.86 76.06 71.17
N ASP A 13 -74.84 76.16 69.83
CA ASP A 13 -76.04 76.35 69.00
C ASP A 13 -76.66 75.03 68.51
N ILE A 14 -75.98 73.89 68.75
CA ILE A 14 -76.41 72.56 68.30
C ILE A 14 -77.13 71.85 69.45
N SER A 15 -78.38 71.46 69.22
CA SER A 15 -79.14 70.66 70.18
C SER A 15 -78.48 69.31 70.43
N SER A 16 -78.54 68.80 71.66
CA SER A 16 -78.04 67.47 72.03
C SER A 16 -78.60 66.35 71.14
N ASP A 17 -79.84 66.51 70.68
CA ASP A 17 -80.50 65.57 69.76
C ASP A 17 -79.83 65.53 68.39
N ASP A 18 -79.43 66.68 67.84
CA ASP A 18 -78.75 66.76 66.54
C ASP A 18 -77.33 66.18 66.61
N LEU A 19 -76.63 66.38 67.73
CA LEU A 19 -75.33 65.76 67.97
C LEU A 19 -75.43 64.23 68.04
N ARG A 20 -76.43 63.71 68.77
CA ARG A 20 -76.71 62.26 68.87
C ARG A 20 -77.04 61.66 67.51
N LYS A 21 -77.89 62.32 66.72
CA LYS A 21 -78.24 61.90 65.35
C LYS A 21 -77.03 61.88 64.43
N THR A 22 -76.18 62.90 64.50
CA THR A 22 -74.94 62.98 63.72
C THR A 22 -73.96 61.87 64.12
N ALA A 23 -73.81 61.60 65.42
CA ALA A 23 -72.99 60.50 65.91
C ALA A 23 -73.48 59.14 65.38
N MET A 24 -74.79 58.90 65.42
CA MET A 24 -75.40 57.68 64.87
C MET A 24 -75.18 57.56 63.35
N ASP A 25 -75.36 58.63 62.57
CA ASP A 25 -75.11 58.65 61.13
C ASP A 25 -73.65 58.27 60.80
N TYR A 26 -72.67 58.83 61.54
CA TYR A 26 -71.27 58.46 61.38
C TYR A 26 -70.99 57.00 61.78
N HIS A 27 -71.62 56.50 62.85
CA HIS A 27 -71.52 55.08 63.22
C HIS A 27 -72.05 54.16 62.12
N ILE A 28 -73.21 54.48 61.55
CA ILE A 28 -73.80 53.71 60.44
C ILE A 28 -72.88 53.74 59.22
N LYS A 29 -72.39 54.93 58.83
CA LYS A 29 -71.45 55.07 57.71
C LYS A 29 -70.14 54.30 57.95
N GLY A 30 -69.62 54.34 59.17
CA GLY A 30 -68.44 53.57 59.57
C GLY A 30 -68.67 52.06 59.45
N ALA A 31 -69.79 51.56 59.99
CA ALA A 31 -70.16 50.15 59.89
C ALA A 31 -70.34 49.69 58.43
N MET A 32 -71.00 50.49 57.60
CA MET A 32 -71.15 50.20 56.17
C MET A 32 -69.81 50.15 55.44
N LEU A 33 -68.90 51.11 55.72
CA LEU A 33 -67.56 51.12 55.12
C LEU A 33 -66.76 49.87 55.53
N SER A 34 -66.78 49.52 56.82
CA SER A 34 -66.13 48.30 57.30
C SER A 34 -66.66 47.05 56.60
N TYR A 35 -67.98 46.93 56.43
CA TYR A 35 -68.59 45.82 55.69
C TYR A 35 -68.10 45.75 54.23
N PHE A 36 -68.10 46.87 53.49
CA PHE A 36 -67.63 46.87 52.10
C PHE A 36 -66.15 46.53 51.97
N LEU A 37 -65.31 47.00 52.90
CA LEU A 37 -63.89 46.65 52.93
C LEU A 37 -63.69 45.15 53.20
N SER A 38 -64.43 44.59 54.15
CA SER A 38 -64.39 43.15 54.45
C SER A 38 -64.85 42.30 53.27
N ALA A 39 -65.98 42.65 52.63
CA ALA A 39 -66.49 41.93 51.47
C ALA A 39 -65.50 41.93 50.29
N ARG A 40 -64.80 43.05 50.05
CA ARG A 40 -63.75 43.13 49.04
C ARG A 40 -62.57 42.22 49.37
N GLN A 41 -62.11 42.23 50.62
CA GLN A 41 -61.02 41.36 51.07
C GLN A 41 -61.38 39.88 50.93
N GLU A 42 -62.61 39.50 51.29
CA GLU A 42 -63.10 38.12 51.12
C GLU A 42 -63.09 37.70 49.64
N LEU A 43 -63.53 38.56 48.72
CA LEU A 43 -63.48 38.28 47.28
C LEU A 43 -62.04 38.11 46.76
N GLU A 44 -61.12 39.00 47.17
CA GLU A 44 -59.70 38.91 46.80
C GLU A 44 -59.07 37.61 47.32
N VAL A 45 -59.40 37.18 48.54
CA VAL A 45 -58.96 35.90 49.11
C VAL A 45 -59.54 34.70 48.35
N ILE A 46 -60.83 34.73 47.97
CA ILE A 46 -61.46 33.67 47.18
C ILE A 46 -60.80 33.56 45.79
N GLU A 47 -60.55 34.68 45.12
CA GLU A 47 -59.88 34.70 43.83
C GLU A 47 -58.46 34.14 43.93
N ALA A 48 -57.69 34.59 44.94
CA ALA A 48 -56.34 34.09 45.19
C ALA A 48 -56.34 32.58 45.46
N LYS A 49 -57.29 32.08 46.26
CA LYS A 49 -57.46 30.66 46.56
C LYS A 49 -57.78 29.85 45.30
N ASN A 50 -58.65 30.36 44.43
CA ASN A 50 -58.98 29.68 43.17
C ASN A 50 -57.79 29.63 42.22
N LYS A 51 -57.02 30.72 42.09
CA LYS A 51 -55.77 30.74 41.30
C LYS A 51 -54.75 29.75 41.85
N MET A 52 -54.58 29.72 43.18
CA MET A 52 -53.69 28.77 43.86
C MET A 52 -54.07 27.32 43.54
N LYS A 53 -55.36 26.98 43.60
CA LYS A 53 -55.84 25.64 43.26
C LYS A 53 -55.50 25.24 41.81
N VAL A 54 -55.68 26.15 40.85
CA VAL A 54 -55.34 25.89 39.44
C VAL A 54 -53.83 25.70 39.26
N VAL A 55 -53.00 26.50 39.94
CA VAL A 55 -51.54 26.34 39.93
C VAL A 55 -51.13 24.98 40.51
N ASP A 56 -51.73 24.55 41.62
CA ASP A 56 -51.45 23.26 42.24
C ASP A 56 -51.81 22.09 41.29
N GLU A 57 -52.95 22.16 40.61
CA GLU A 57 -53.38 21.16 39.63
C GLU A 57 -52.42 21.08 38.42
N HIS A 58 -51.98 22.24 37.91
CA HIS A 58 -51.00 22.30 36.83
C HIS A 58 -49.62 21.79 37.25
N LEU A 59 -49.16 22.15 38.45
CA LEU A 59 -47.89 21.66 39.00
C LEU A 59 -47.92 20.14 39.13
N GLY A 60 -48.99 19.58 39.71
CA GLY A 60 -49.15 18.13 39.82
C GLY A 60 -49.23 17.41 38.47
N SER A 61 -49.80 18.04 37.44
CA SER A 61 -49.80 17.51 36.08
C SER A 61 -48.39 17.52 35.47
N LEU A 62 -47.65 18.62 35.64
CA LEU A 62 -46.27 18.77 35.16
C LEU A 62 -45.32 17.78 35.82
N GLU A 63 -45.44 17.56 37.13
CA GLU A 63 -44.64 16.59 37.87
C GLU A 63 -44.86 15.15 37.36
N LYS A 64 -46.11 14.79 37.04
CA LYS A 64 -46.43 13.47 36.44
C LYS A 64 -45.81 13.28 35.07
N GLU A 65 -45.93 14.28 34.18
CA GLU A 65 -45.34 14.25 32.84
C GLU A 65 -43.80 14.18 32.90
N TYR A 66 -43.20 14.93 33.83
CA TYR A 66 -41.75 14.88 34.07
C TYR A 66 -41.30 13.49 34.53
N ALA A 67 -42.00 12.88 35.49
CA ALA A 67 -41.69 11.53 35.96
C ALA A 67 -41.82 10.48 34.83
N ALA A 68 -42.91 10.55 34.05
CA ALA A 68 -43.12 9.65 32.93
C ALA A 68 -42.04 9.77 31.86
N THR A 69 -41.67 11.00 31.49
CA THR A 69 -40.62 11.28 30.50
C THR A 69 -39.25 10.81 30.99
N LYS A 70 -38.95 11.04 32.28
CA LYS A 70 -37.71 10.59 32.90
C LYS A 70 -37.58 9.06 32.85
N THR A 71 -38.63 8.32 33.23
CA THR A 71 -38.63 6.85 33.17
C THR A 71 -38.44 6.35 31.75
N LYS A 72 -39.15 6.93 30.77
CA LYS A 72 -39.00 6.57 29.37
C LYS A 72 -37.56 6.77 28.86
N HIS A 73 -36.94 7.90 29.18
CA HIS A 73 -35.55 8.15 28.79
C HIS A 73 -34.56 7.20 29.47
N GLU A 74 -34.79 6.84 30.73
CA GLU A 74 -33.96 5.84 31.42
C GLU A 74 -34.07 4.45 30.75
N GLU A 75 -35.27 4.06 30.30
CA GLU A 75 -35.50 2.83 29.54
C GLU A 75 -34.83 2.88 28.16
N ASP A 76 -35.01 3.97 27.41
CA ASP A 76 -34.40 4.17 26.09
C ASP A 76 -32.86 4.11 26.18
N ILE A 77 -32.26 4.76 27.20
CA ILE A 77 -30.80 4.72 27.43
C ILE A 77 -30.32 3.30 27.71
N LYS A 78 -31.07 2.52 28.51
CA LYS A 78 -30.71 1.12 28.79
C LYS A 78 -30.82 0.27 27.53
N GLY A 79 -31.90 0.44 26.75
CA GLY A 79 -32.10 -0.27 25.49
C GLY A 79 -31.01 0.03 24.47
N LEU A 80 -30.65 1.31 24.29
CA LEU A 80 -29.57 1.72 23.40
C LEU A 80 -28.21 1.14 23.80
N LYS A 81 -27.90 1.07 25.10
CA LYS A 81 -26.66 0.45 25.57
C LYS A 81 -26.60 -1.04 25.21
N VAL A 82 -27.67 -1.79 25.47
CA VAL A 82 -27.73 -3.22 25.13
C VAL A 82 -27.61 -3.43 23.62
N SER A 83 -28.35 -2.65 22.81
CA SER A 83 -28.28 -2.72 21.35
C SER A 83 -26.87 -2.43 20.83
N HIS A 84 -26.20 -1.42 21.38
CA HIS A 84 -24.84 -1.07 21.01
C HIS A 84 -23.84 -2.19 21.36
N ASP A 85 -23.93 -2.76 22.57
CA ASP A 85 -23.06 -3.86 23.00
C ASP A 85 -23.23 -5.10 22.11
N GLU A 86 -24.47 -5.40 21.69
CA GLU A 86 -24.76 -6.49 20.75
C GLU A 86 -24.20 -6.25 19.35
N GLU A 87 -24.33 -5.03 18.82
CA GLU A 87 -23.76 -4.65 17.53
C GLU A 87 -22.23 -4.72 17.54
N VAL A 88 -21.60 -4.22 18.61
CA VAL A 88 -20.14 -4.32 18.81
C VAL A 88 -19.71 -5.77 18.86
N LYS A 89 -20.40 -6.61 19.64
CA LYS A 89 -20.10 -8.04 19.73
C LYS A 89 -20.16 -8.73 18.37
N LYS A 90 -21.23 -8.49 17.59
CA LYS A 90 -21.37 -9.05 16.23
C LYS A 90 -20.25 -8.57 15.30
N ALA A 91 -19.91 -7.28 15.34
CA ALA A 91 -18.84 -6.73 14.53
C ALA A 91 -17.46 -7.32 14.87
N VAL A 92 -17.19 -7.54 16.16
CA VAL A 92 -15.97 -8.20 16.63
C VAL A 92 -15.90 -9.64 16.13
N GLU A 93 -16.96 -10.43 16.30
CA GLU A 93 -17.00 -11.83 15.82
C GLU A 93 -16.79 -11.93 14.31
N VAL A 94 -17.37 -11.02 13.51
CA VAL A 94 -17.15 -10.96 12.06
C VAL A 94 -15.67 -10.70 11.75
N LYS A 95 -15.06 -9.69 12.39
CA LYS A 95 -13.66 -9.33 12.16
C LYS A 95 -12.69 -10.42 12.59
N GLU A 96 -12.92 -11.05 13.74
CA GLU A 96 -12.09 -12.18 14.21
C GLU A 96 -12.11 -13.34 13.21
N ASN A 97 -13.28 -13.67 12.66
CA ASN A 97 -13.41 -14.71 11.64
C ASN A 97 -12.72 -14.36 10.32
N GLU A 98 -12.81 -13.10 9.86
CA GLU A 98 -12.07 -12.61 8.69
C GLU A 98 -10.55 -12.74 8.90
N TRP A 99 -10.05 -12.25 10.04
CA TRP A 99 -8.62 -12.30 10.39
C TRP A 99 -8.11 -13.73 10.52
N ALA A 100 -8.92 -14.65 11.06
CA ALA A 100 -8.55 -16.06 11.15
C ALA A 100 -8.39 -16.72 9.78
N LYS A 101 -9.28 -16.39 8.83
CA LYS A 101 -9.18 -16.88 7.43
C LYS A 101 -7.95 -16.33 6.74
N GLU A 102 -7.72 -15.02 6.81
CA GLU A 102 -6.57 -14.37 6.19
C GLU A 102 -5.25 -14.89 6.75
N ARG A 103 -5.15 -15.04 8.09
CA ARG A 103 -3.98 -15.64 8.73
C ARG A 103 -3.71 -17.05 8.22
N LYS A 104 -4.74 -17.88 8.04
CA LYS A 104 -4.58 -19.24 7.51
C LYS A 104 -4.06 -19.23 6.07
N VAL A 105 -4.55 -18.31 5.24
CA VAL A 105 -4.07 -18.13 3.85
C VAL A 105 -2.60 -17.73 3.85
N HIS A 106 -2.22 -16.68 4.58
CA HIS A 106 -0.83 -16.21 4.62
C HIS A 106 0.14 -17.26 5.15
N VAL A 107 -0.24 -18.04 6.17
CA VAL A 107 0.59 -19.16 6.65
C VAL A 107 0.78 -20.21 5.56
N GLY A 108 -0.26 -20.50 4.77
CA GLY A 108 -0.18 -21.40 3.62
C GLY A 108 0.78 -20.89 2.53
N GLU A 109 0.64 -19.62 2.15
CA GLU A 109 1.49 -18.97 1.15
C GLU A 109 2.96 -18.93 1.57
N VAL A 110 3.23 -18.56 2.84
CA VAL A 110 4.59 -18.57 3.40
C VAL A 110 5.20 -19.96 3.36
N LYS A 111 4.42 -21.01 3.64
CA LYS A 111 4.90 -22.39 3.55
C LYS A 111 5.23 -22.76 2.09
N ALA A 112 4.35 -22.44 1.15
CA ALA A 112 4.59 -22.72 -0.27
C ALA A 112 5.84 -22.02 -0.79
N LEU A 113 6.02 -20.72 -0.48
CA LEU A 113 7.21 -19.96 -0.86
C LEU A 113 8.49 -20.53 -0.25
N ARG A 114 8.45 -21.04 0.98
CA ARG A 114 9.62 -21.68 1.61
C ARG A 114 10.03 -22.96 0.89
N GLU A 115 9.08 -23.78 0.44
CA GLU A 115 9.39 -24.98 -0.34
C GLU A 115 9.95 -24.61 -1.72
N GLU A 116 9.40 -23.59 -2.39
CA GLU A 116 9.91 -23.10 -3.68
C GLU A 116 11.34 -22.53 -3.55
N VAL A 117 11.63 -21.79 -2.48
CA VAL A 117 13.01 -21.32 -2.22
C VAL A 117 13.95 -22.51 -2.02
N LYS A 118 13.49 -23.57 -1.35
CA LYS A 118 14.31 -24.77 -1.13
C LYS A 118 14.61 -25.50 -2.43
N THR A 119 13.61 -25.70 -3.29
CA THR A 119 13.82 -26.34 -4.60
C THR A 119 14.75 -25.52 -5.49
N GLN A 120 14.60 -24.20 -5.51
CA GLN A 120 15.49 -23.30 -6.26
C GLN A 120 16.93 -23.33 -5.75
N LEU A 121 17.14 -23.40 -4.44
CA LEU A 121 18.48 -23.56 -3.86
C LEU A 121 19.14 -24.88 -4.28
N GLU A 122 18.38 -25.98 -4.32
CA GLU A 122 18.88 -27.28 -4.79
C GLU A 122 19.24 -27.25 -6.29
N GLN A 123 18.42 -26.58 -7.11
CA GLN A 123 18.71 -26.40 -8.54
C GLN A 123 19.97 -25.56 -8.77
N LEU A 124 20.12 -24.42 -8.10
CA LEU A 124 21.31 -23.58 -8.20
C LEU A 124 22.58 -24.32 -7.77
N ALA A 125 22.50 -25.15 -6.72
CA ALA A 125 23.65 -25.96 -6.30
C ALA A 125 24.07 -26.98 -7.37
N SER A 126 23.12 -27.58 -8.09
CA SER A 126 23.41 -28.46 -9.22
C SER A 126 24.05 -27.71 -10.38
N GLU A 127 23.48 -26.56 -10.75
CA GLU A 127 23.97 -25.74 -11.87
C GLU A 127 25.39 -25.21 -11.61
N ILE A 128 25.70 -24.78 -10.38
CA ILE A 128 27.06 -24.38 -10.00
C ILE A 128 28.06 -25.54 -10.23
N LYS A 129 27.71 -26.75 -9.81
CA LYS A 129 28.57 -27.93 -9.99
C LYS A 129 28.78 -28.28 -11.47
N GLU A 130 27.74 -28.19 -12.29
CA GLU A 130 27.86 -28.38 -13.74
C GLU A 130 28.74 -27.32 -14.39
N THR A 131 28.60 -26.07 -13.96
CA THR A 131 29.41 -24.94 -14.43
C THR A 131 30.88 -25.14 -14.08
N ASP A 132 31.20 -25.55 -12.85
CA ASP A 132 32.57 -25.84 -12.40
C ASP A 132 33.21 -26.97 -13.21
N ASN A 133 32.44 -28.02 -13.51
CA ASN A 133 32.91 -29.12 -14.36
C ASN A 133 33.17 -28.65 -15.80
N ALA A 134 32.26 -27.87 -16.38
CA ALA A 134 32.40 -27.31 -17.73
C ALA A 134 33.60 -26.35 -17.82
N VAL A 135 33.82 -25.54 -16.77
CA VAL A 135 35.00 -24.67 -16.63
C VAL A 135 36.28 -25.50 -16.62
N SER A 136 36.30 -26.60 -15.86
CA SER A 136 37.45 -27.52 -15.79
C SER A 136 37.75 -28.16 -17.16
N GLN A 137 36.72 -28.69 -17.83
CA GLN A 137 36.86 -29.27 -19.18
C GLN A 137 37.37 -28.25 -20.21
N ARG A 138 36.86 -27.01 -20.16
CA ARG A 138 37.32 -25.93 -21.03
C ARG A 138 38.80 -25.61 -20.79
N ASP A 139 39.26 -25.59 -19.54
CA ASP A 139 40.67 -25.33 -19.21
C ASP A 139 41.60 -26.45 -19.69
N GLU A 140 41.16 -27.71 -19.67
CA GLU A 140 41.90 -28.84 -20.26
C GLU A 140 42.00 -28.72 -21.78
N LEU A 141 40.89 -28.45 -22.46
CA LEU A 141 40.86 -28.24 -23.92
C LEU A 141 41.73 -27.05 -24.34
N ILE A 142 41.79 -25.98 -23.54
CA ILE A 142 42.67 -24.84 -23.78
C ILE A 142 44.13 -25.28 -23.82
N LYS A 143 44.57 -26.11 -22.85
CA LYS A 143 45.93 -26.64 -22.78
C LYS A 143 46.25 -27.56 -23.97
N GLU A 144 45.33 -28.44 -24.34
CA GLU A 144 45.51 -29.31 -25.52
C GLU A 144 45.63 -28.50 -26.80
N ARG A 145 44.78 -27.49 -26.97
CA ARG A 145 44.82 -26.58 -28.13
C ARG A 145 46.13 -25.81 -28.19
N ASP A 146 46.67 -25.35 -27.05
CA ASP A 146 47.99 -24.70 -27.01
C ASP A 146 49.11 -25.67 -27.39
N ALA A 147 49.09 -26.89 -26.86
CA ALA A 147 50.07 -27.93 -27.21
C ALA A 147 50.02 -28.31 -28.70
N LEU A 148 48.83 -28.47 -29.27
CA LEU A 148 48.64 -28.75 -30.68
C LEU A 148 49.09 -27.57 -31.55
N THR A 149 48.80 -26.34 -31.13
CA THR A 149 49.27 -25.12 -31.82
C THR A 149 50.80 -25.07 -31.87
N SER A 150 51.49 -25.38 -30.76
CA SER A 150 52.95 -25.48 -30.76
C SER A 150 53.47 -26.57 -31.70
N LYS A 151 52.83 -27.74 -31.73
CA LYS A 151 53.21 -28.85 -32.63
C LYS A 151 53.04 -28.48 -34.10
N VAL A 152 51.92 -27.83 -34.46
CA VAL A 152 51.67 -27.35 -35.82
C VAL A 152 52.74 -26.36 -36.25
N ASN A 153 53.06 -25.38 -35.38
CA ASN A 153 54.11 -24.40 -35.66
C ASN A 153 55.49 -25.07 -35.85
N GLY A 154 55.83 -26.06 -35.03
CA GLY A 154 57.09 -26.82 -35.17
C GLY A 154 57.16 -27.59 -36.50
N LEU A 155 56.11 -28.34 -36.83
CA LEU A 155 56.04 -29.07 -38.10
C LEU A 155 56.11 -28.14 -39.31
N GLN A 156 55.51 -26.96 -39.25
CA GLN A 156 55.58 -25.96 -40.31
C GLN A 156 57.03 -25.48 -40.55
N VAL A 157 57.81 -25.32 -39.48
CA VAL A 157 59.24 -24.97 -39.57
C VAL A 157 60.07 -26.13 -40.15
N ASP A 158 59.87 -27.34 -39.64
CA ASP A 158 60.61 -28.54 -40.10
C ASP A 158 60.35 -28.82 -41.59
N LEU A 159 59.08 -28.70 -42.01
CA LEU A 159 58.68 -28.85 -43.41
C LEU A 159 59.39 -27.81 -44.29
N GLY A 160 59.44 -26.54 -43.85
CA GLY A 160 60.19 -25.48 -44.53
C GLY A 160 61.65 -25.84 -44.71
N TYR A 161 62.31 -26.31 -43.64
CA TYR A 161 63.71 -26.73 -43.69
C TYR A 161 63.95 -27.89 -44.67
N GLN A 162 63.11 -28.92 -44.66
CA GLN A 162 63.24 -30.06 -45.58
C GLN A 162 63.04 -29.65 -47.05
N TYR A 163 62.09 -28.76 -47.33
CA TYR A 163 61.92 -28.23 -48.69
C TYR A 163 63.13 -27.42 -49.13
N ASP A 164 63.65 -26.54 -48.28
CA ASP A 164 64.84 -25.74 -48.58
C ASP A 164 66.07 -26.64 -48.82
N GLU A 165 66.28 -27.64 -47.97
CA GLU A 165 67.40 -28.60 -48.09
C GLU A 165 67.27 -29.46 -49.36
N GLY A 166 66.08 -30.03 -49.61
CA GLY A 166 65.82 -30.82 -50.81
C GLY A 166 65.96 -30.00 -52.10
N PHE A 167 65.53 -28.74 -52.08
CA PHE A 167 65.72 -27.81 -53.18
C PHE A 167 67.19 -27.49 -53.44
N GLN A 168 67.97 -27.18 -52.39
CA GLN A 168 69.41 -26.95 -52.53
C GLN A 168 70.16 -28.20 -53.03
N PHE A 169 69.83 -29.38 -52.53
CA PHE A 169 70.41 -30.64 -53.02
C PHE A 169 70.14 -30.83 -54.51
N ALA A 170 68.90 -30.63 -54.96
CA ALA A 170 68.55 -30.74 -56.37
C ALA A 170 69.33 -29.73 -57.24
N LEU A 171 69.54 -28.50 -56.77
CA LEU A 171 70.38 -27.51 -57.44
C LEU A 171 71.84 -27.96 -57.55
N GLU A 172 72.42 -28.54 -56.49
CA GLU A 172 73.79 -29.07 -56.52
C GLU A 172 73.94 -30.27 -57.46
N GLN A 173 72.97 -31.19 -57.47
CA GLN A 173 72.95 -32.30 -58.44
C GLN A 173 72.89 -31.78 -59.88
N LEU A 174 72.06 -30.77 -60.12
CA LEU A 174 71.98 -30.11 -61.43
C LEU A 174 73.33 -29.50 -61.81
N LYS A 175 74.01 -28.78 -60.91
CA LYS A 175 75.35 -28.24 -61.17
C LYS A 175 76.35 -29.34 -61.54
N ILE A 176 76.37 -30.47 -60.83
CA ILE A 176 77.29 -31.58 -61.12
C ILE A 176 77.02 -32.16 -62.51
N THR A 177 75.77 -32.53 -62.79
CA THR A 177 75.39 -33.11 -64.10
C THR A 177 75.60 -32.13 -65.26
N LEU A 178 75.46 -30.83 -65.01
CA LEU A 178 75.70 -29.78 -66.01
C LEU A 178 77.16 -29.30 -66.08
N SER A 179 78.06 -29.72 -65.18
CA SER A 179 79.49 -29.32 -65.20
C SER A 179 80.27 -29.99 -66.34
N GLU A 180 79.81 -31.15 -66.81
CA GLU A 180 80.35 -31.85 -68.00
C GLU A 180 79.67 -31.40 -69.31
N ILE A 181 78.72 -30.46 -69.23
CA ILE A 181 77.95 -29.96 -70.36
C ILE A 181 78.40 -28.54 -70.64
N ASP A 182 79.18 -28.36 -71.72
CA ASP A 182 79.49 -27.02 -72.21
C ASP A 182 78.28 -26.37 -72.90
N ALA A 183 78.36 -25.05 -73.14
CA ALA A 183 77.28 -24.30 -73.77
C ALA A 183 76.94 -24.78 -75.21
N ALA A 184 77.84 -25.47 -75.91
CA ALA A 184 77.59 -26.09 -77.21
C ALA A 184 76.82 -27.41 -77.08
N LYS A 185 77.09 -28.26 -76.07
CA LYS A 185 76.32 -29.49 -75.79
C LYS A 185 74.91 -29.23 -75.26
N LEU A 186 74.72 -28.15 -74.51
CA LEU A 186 73.40 -27.68 -74.08
C LEU A 186 72.61 -27.09 -75.27
N GLY A 187 73.30 -26.53 -76.26
CA GLY A 187 72.74 -26.15 -77.56
C GLY A 187 72.39 -27.34 -78.48
N GLU A 188 73.00 -28.51 -78.29
CA GLU A 188 72.66 -29.76 -79.00
C GLU A 188 71.43 -30.48 -78.42
N LEU A 189 71.08 -30.21 -77.16
CA LEU A 189 69.81 -30.61 -76.54
C LEU A 189 68.66 -29.73 -77.06
N ASP A 190 68.55 -29.64 -78.38
CA ASP A 190 67.35 -29.17 -79.05
C ASP A 190 66.22 -30.18 -78.77
N ALA A 191 64.99 -29.70 -78.58
CA ALA A 191 63.83 -30.54 -78.27
C ALA A 191 63.51 -31.60 -79.37
N LEU A 192 64.22 -31.50 -80.51
CA LEU A 192 64.15 -32.37 -81.69
C LEU A 192 65.18 -33.51 -81.71
N ASN A 193 65.93 -33.74 -80.65
CA ASN A 193 66.89 -34.86 -80.55
C ASN A 193 66.46 -35.90 -79.49
N LYS A 194 66.69 -37.20 -79.76
CA LYS A 194 66.42 -38.30 -78.81
C LYS A 194 67.65 -39.14 -78.55
N ILE A 195 67.68 -39.82 -77.40
CA ILE A 195 68.74 -40.77 -77.03
C ILE A 195 68.27 -42.19 -77.38
N VAL A 196 69.01 -42.91 -78.21
CA VAL A 196 68.79 -44.33 -78.54
C VAL A 196 70.10 -45.08 -78.30
N ASP A 197 70.07 -46.14 -77.48
CA ASP A 197 71.23 -46.98 -77.14
C ASP A 197 72.49 -46.19 -76.75
N GLY A 198 72.30 -45.10 -75.99
CA GLY A 198 73.39 -44.26 -75.47
C GLY A 198 74.02 -43.32 -76.49
N LYS A 199 73.49 -43.20 -77.72
CA LYS A 199 73.90 -42.18 -78.71
C LYS A 199 72.76 -41.21 -78.99
N ILE A 200 73.10 -39.92 -79.06
CA ILE A 200 72.17 -38.86 -79.47
C ILE A 200 72.00 -38.93 -80.99
N VAL A 201 70.75 -39.03 -81.43
CA VAL A 201 70.40 -39.12 -82.86
C VAL A 201 69.29 -38.10 -83.13
N PRO A 202 69.31 -37.41 -84.28
CA PRO A 202 68.19 -36.58 -84.69
C PRO A 202 66.87 -37.36 -84.61
N PHE A 203 65.85 -36.78 -83.99
CA PHE A 203 64.54 -37.41 -83.91
C PHE A 203 63.97 -37.53 -85.32
N THR A 204 64.02 -38.74 -85.88
CA THR A 204 63.26 -39.09 -87.07
C THR A 204 61.89 -39.58 -86.63
N LEU A 205 60.84 -38.87 -87.09
CA LEU A 205 59.47 -39.30 -86.95
C LEU A 205 59.32 -40.67 -87.65
N PRO A 206 58.83 -41.73 -86.99
CA PRO A 206 58.59 -42.99 -87.67
C PRO A 206 57.44 -42.80 -88.68
N GLY A 207 57.75 -42.68 -89.98
CA GLY A 207 56.74 -42.62 -91.05
C GLY A 207 56.90 -41.59 -92.17
N ALA A 208 58.10 -41.02 -92.41
CA ALA A 208 58.34 -40.17 -93.58
C ALA A 208 59.22 -40.90 -94.62
N THR A 209 58.58 -41.40 -95.69
CA THR A 209 59.18 -41.54 -97.02
C THR A 209 59.41 -40.18 -97.66
#